data_AF-A0A1F9BXE1-F1
#
_entry.id   AF-A0A1F9BXE1-F1
#
_cell.length_a   1.000
_cell.length_b   1.000
_cell.length_c   1.000
_cell.angle_alpha   90.00
_cell.angle_beta   90.00
_cell.angle_gamma   90.00
#
_symmetry.space_group_name_H-M   'P 1'
#
loop_
_entity.id
_entity.type
_entity.pdbx_description
1 polymer ?
#
loop_
_entity_poly.entity_id
_entity_poly.type
_entity_poly.pdbx_seq_one_letter_code
_entity_poly.pdbx_strand_id
1 'polypeptide(L)'
;MERFLFWQRWLFIVGVVISFLGMFMSFFSGTALFYLFDSNINSIFWGTADVADGVRGFQRWIYGAWGATVAGWGIFVTFIAHYPFQRKEKWSWHCLLSGVLVWFMIDTGFSAYFNVYINVILNVFLFAVVLLPLVSTRKHFAG
;
A
#
# COMPACT_ATOMS: atom_id res chain seq x y z
N MET A 1 11.91 -22.88 -12.71
CA MET A 1 12.72 -21.96 -11.89
C MET A 1 12.53 -20.50 -12.31
N GLU A 2 12.61 -20.19 -13.61
CA GLU A 2 12.47 -18.83 -14.16
C GLU A 2 11.16 -18.12 -13.78
N ARG A 3 10.01 -18.82 -13.89
CA ARG A 3 8.70 -18.26 -13.51
C ARG A 3 8.62 -17.85 -12.04
N PHE A 4 9.30 -18.57 -11.14
CA PHE A 4 9.33 -18.22 -9.71
C PHE A 4 10.17 -16.95 -9.48
N LEU A 5 11.36 -16.88 -10.10
CA LEU A 5 12.24 -15.71 -9.98
C LEU A 5 11.60 -14.46 -10.57
N PHE A 6 10.81 -14.58 -11.64
CA PHE A 6 10.01 -13.49 -12.17
C PHE A 6 9.07 -12.90 -11.10
N TRP A 7 8.26 -13.74 -10.45
CA TRP A 7 7.32 -13.30 -9.42
C TRP A 7 8.00 -12.78 -8.15
N GLN A 8 9.15 -13.35 -7.79
CA GLN A 8 9.96 -12.86 -6.67
C GLN A 8 10.53 -11.46 -6.97
N ARG A 9 11.08 -11.24 -8.18
CA ARG A 9 11.57 -9.92 -8.62
C ARG A 9 10.44 -8.91 -8.73
N TRP A 10 9.27 -9.34 -9.18
CA TRP A 10 8.06 -8.51 -9.18
C TRP A 10 7.73 -8.02 -7.77
N LEU A 11 7.63 -8.91 -6.78
CA LEU A 11 7.38 -8.52 -5.38
C LEU A 11 8.46 -7.59 -4.83
N PHE A 12 9.72 -7.83 -5.16
CA PHE A 12 10.82 -6.95 -4.79
C PHE A 12 10.63 -5.53 -5.37
N ILE A 13 10.37 -5.41 -6.67
CA ILE A 13 10.12 -4.12 -7.33
C ILE A 13 8.90 -3.43 -6.71
N VAL A 14 7.83 -4.16 -6.46
CA VAL A 14 6.62 -3.63 -5.82
C VAL A 14 6.92 -3.08 -4.44
N GLY A 15 7.67 -3.81 -3.60
CA GLY A 15 8.11 -3.31 -2.30
C GLY A 15 8.91 -2.01 -2.40
N VAL A 16 9.84 -1.93 -3.35
CA VAL A 16 10.65 -0.71 -3.59
C VAL A 16 9.75 0.45 -4.01
N VAL A 17 8.84 0.23 -4.96
CA VAL A 17 7.89 1.26 -5.43
C VAL A 17 6.99 1.75 -4.30
N ILE A 18 6.44 0.83 -3.48
CA ILE A 18 5.63 1.18 -2.31
C ILE A 18 6.44 2.00 -1.30
N SER A 19 7.72 1.66 -1.11
CA SER A 19 8.62 2.42 -0.22
C SER A 19 8.74 3.88 -0.67
N PHE A 20 9.01 4.08 -1.96
CA PHE A 20 9.10 5.42 -2.56
C PHE A 20 7.75 6.15 -2.57
N LEU A 21 6.65 5.46 -2.85
CA LEU A 21 5.30 6.03 -2.78
C LEU A 21 4.98 6.54 -1.36
N GLY A 22 5.29 5.75 -0.34
CA GLY A 22 5.10 6.13 1.06
C GLY A 22 5.95 7.34 1.46
N MET A 23 7.23 7.35 1.07
CA MET A 23 8.10 8.52 1.29
C MET A 23 7.55 9.76 0.57
N PHE A 24 7.12 9.60 -0.69
CA PHE A 24 6.52 10.68 -1.46
C PHE A 24 5.28 11.25 -0.75
N MET A 25 4.35 10.40 -0.32
CA MET A 25 3.18 10.86 0.43
C MET A 25 3.57 11.52 1.76
N SER A 26 4.59 11.00 2.44
CA SER A 26 5.05 11.54 3.71
C SER A 26 5.58 12.97 3.60
N PHE A 27 6.36 13.27 2.55
CA PHE A 27 7.03 14.56 2.38
C PHE A 27 6.23 15.57 1.56
N PHE A 28 5.33 15.11 0.68
CA PHE A 28 4.60 15.98 -0.26
C PHE A 28 3.11 16.11 0.07
N SER A 29 2.61 15.51 1.16
CA SER A 29 1.22 15.67 1.60
C SER A 29 0.85 17.14 1.82
N GLY A 30 -0.33 17.55 1.32
CA GLY A 30 -0.83 18.92 1.38
C GLY A 30 -0.05 19.95 0.56
N THR A 31 0.75 19.50 -0.41
CA THR A 31 1.28 20.32 -1.51
C THR A 31 0.42 20.17 -2.76
N ALA A 32 0.63 21.02 -3.78
CA ALA A 32 -0.11 20.95 -5.04
C ALA A 32 0.01 19.58 -5.75
N LEU A 33 1.10 18.85 -5.51
CA LEU A 33 1.32 17.51 -6.10
C LEU A 33 0.34 16.46 -5.55
N PHE A 34 -0.18 16.67 -4.34
CA PHE A 34 -1.17 15.79 -3.71
C PHE A 34 -2.61 16.28 -3.86
N TYR A 35 -2.82 17.43 -4.50
CA TYR A 35 -4.12 18.10 -4.59
C TYR A 35 -5.21 17.26 -5.26
N LEU A 36 -4.87 16.45 -6.28
CA LEU A 36 -5.85 15.57 -6.92
C LEU A 36 -6.36 14.49 -5.95
N PHE A 37 -5.48 13.97 -5.09
CA PHE A 37 -5.85 13.00 -4.08
C PHE A 37 -6.68 13.68 -2.96
N ASP A 38 -6.19 14.82 -2.47
CA ASP A 38 -6.84 15.62 -1.44
C ASP A 38 -8.23 16.07 -1.87
N SER A 39 -8.43 16.56 -3.09
CA SER A 39 -9.72 17.05 -3.57
C SER A 39 -10.79 15.95 -3.64
N ASN A 40 -10.42 14.74 -4.06
CA ASN A 40 -11.35 13.61 -4.10
C ASN A 40 -11.82 13.24 -2.69
N ILE A 41 -10.90 13.15 -1.72
CA ILE A 41 -11.23 12.85 -0.33
C ILE A 41 -11.99 14.01 0.30
N ASN A 42 -11.54 15.24 0.06
CA ASN A 42 -12.09 16.42 0.70
C ASN A 42 -13.54 16.68 0.28
N SER A 43 -13.88 16.42 -0.98
CA SER A 43 -15.25 16.56 -1.47
C SER A 43 -16.27 15.70 -0.71
N ILE A 44 -15.85 14.57 -0.15
CA ILE A 44 -16.72 13.64 0.58
C ILE A 44 -17.05 14.16 1.99
N PHE A 45 -16.07 14.74 2.67
CA PHE A 45 -16.22 15.17 4.07
C PHE A 45 -16.59 16.65 4.21
N TRP A 46 -16.16 17.51 3.27
CA TRP A 46 -16.36 18.96 3.33
C TRP A 46 -17.11 19.54 2.10
N GLY A 47 -17.43 18.72 1.10
CA GLY A 47 -18.15 19.18 -0.10
C GLY A 47 -17.36 20.22 -0.88
N THR A 48 -17.99 21.37 -1.15
CA THR A 48 -17.35 22.55 -1.79
C THR A 48 -16.89 23.60 -0.78
N ALA A 49 -17.03 23.34 0.53
CA ALA A 49 -16.63 24.30 1.56
C ALA A 49 -15.10 24.36 1.69
N ASP A 50 -14.59 25.56 1.98
CA ASP A 50 -13.17 25.71 2.28
C ASP A 50 -12.82 24.96 3.57
N VAL A 51 -11.81 24.10 3.46
CA VAL A 51 -11.29 23.33 4.59
C VAL A 51 -10.65 24.31 5.59
N ALA A 52 -11.00 24.25 6.87
CA ALA A 52 -10.38 25.12 7.88
C ALA A 52 -8.87 24.86 8.01
N ASP A 53 -8.08 25.88 8.39
CA ASP A 53 -6.62 25.75 8.49
C ASP A 53 -6.16 24.64 9.45
N GLY A 54 -6.86 24.48 10.57
CA GLY A 54 -6.58 23.38 11.51
C GLY A 54 -6.78 22.00 10.90
N VAL A 55 -7.78 21.83 10.02
CA VAL A 55 -8.03 20.58 9.30
C VAL A 55 -6.94 20.33 8.26
N ARG A 56 -6.51 21.36 7.52
CA ARG A 56 -5.36 21.24 6.60
C ARG A 56 -4.08 20.83 7.32
N GLY A 57 -3.80 21.41 8.49
CA GLY A 57 -2.66 21.04 9.32
C GLY A 57 -2.72 19.58 9.77
N PHE A 58 -3.89 19.13 10.24
CA PHE A 58 -4.12 17.74 10.61
C PHE A 58 -3.97 16.79 9.42
N GLN A 59 -4.51 17.12 8.25
CA GLN A 59 -4.41 16.32 7.03
C GLN A 59 -2.97 16.12 6.57
N ARG A 60 -2.16 17.17 6.59
CA ARG A 60 -0.72 17.08 6.31
C ARG A 60 -0.03 16.13 7.27
N TRP A 61 -0.33 16.24 8.56
CA TRP A 61 0.27 15.36 9.57
C TRP A 61 -0.16 13.91 9.39
N ILE A 62 -1.46 13.63 9.20
CA ILE A 62 -1.97 12.26 9.11
C ILE A 62 -1.51 11.56 7.82
N TYR A 63 -1.47 12.26 6.68
CA TYR A 63 -0.91 11.71 5.44
C TYR A 63 0.62 11.58 5.51
N GLY A 64 1.28 12.49 6.22
CA GLY A 64 2.67 12.36 6.64
C GLY A 64 2.95 11.03 7.33
N ALA A 65 2.25 10.79 8.45
CA ALA A 65 2.38 9.59 9.25
C ALA A 65 1.97 8.33 8.48
N TRP A 66 0.87 8.38 7.74
CA TRP A 66 0.41 7.28 6.89
C TRP A 66 1.46 6.94 5.83
N GLY A 67 2.06 7.93 5.17
CA GLY A 67 3.14 7.74 4.21
C GLY A 67 4.37 7.07 4.80
N ALA A 68 4.78 7.49 6.00
CA ALA A 68 5.88 6.83 6.71
C ALA A 68 5.58 5.34 6.99
N THR A 69 4.34 4.99 7.36
CA THR A 69 3.95 3.59 7.57
C THR A 69 3.94 2.78 6.26
N VAL A 70 3.44 3.36 5.17
CA VAL A 70 3.47 2.75 3.83
C VAL A 70 4.92 2.54 3.37
N ALA A 71 5.80 3.51 3.63
CA ALA A 71 7.21 3.42 3.29
C ALA A 71 7.89 2.26 4.02
N GLY A 72 7.69 2.17 5.34
CA GLY A 72 8.20 1.07 6.16
C GLY A 72 7.67 -0.29 5.72
N TRP A 73 6.36 -0.37 5.41
CA TRP A 73 5.75 -1.58 4.88
C TRP A 73 6.38 -2.01 3.55
N GLY A 74 6.62 -1.08 2.63
CA GLY A 74 7.32 -1.34 1.36
C GLY A 74 8.72 -1.90 1.59
N ILE A 75 9.46 -1.37 2.56
CA ILE A 75 10.80 -1.87 2.93
C ILE A 75 10.68 -3.32 3.42
N PHE A 76 9.74 -3.63 4.32
CA PHE A 76 9.54 -5.00 4.79
C PHE A 76 9.20 -5.97 3.65
N VAL A 77 8.30 -5.59 2.74
CA VAL A 77 7.99 -6.40 1.55
C VAL A 77 9.24 -6.63 0.71
N THR A 78 10.07 -5.60 0.50
CA THR A 78 11.31 -5.68 -0.28
C THR A 78 12.27 -6.71 0.31
N PHE A 79 12.56 -6.61 1.62
CA PHE A 79 13.49 -7.51 2.28
C PHE A 79 12.94 -8.93 2.38
N ILE A 80 11.65 -9.10 2.70
CA ILE A 80 11.02 -10.42 2.75
C ILE A 80 11.03 -11.07 1.36
N ALA A 81 10.71 -10.32 0.30
CA ALA A 81 10.75 -10.80 -1.08
C ALA A 81 12.17 -11.18 -1.51
N HIS A 82 13.18 -10.40 -1.13
CA HIS A 82 14.57 -10.64 -1.52
C HIS A 82 15.20 -11.83 -0.80
N TYR A 83 15.03 -11.94 0.52
CA TYR A 83 15.75 -12.94 1.30
C TYR A 83 14.93 -14.22 1.55
N PRO A 84 14.00 -14.28 2.51
CA PRO A 84 13.34 -15.53 2.89
C PRO A 84 12.37 -16.04 1.80
N PHE A 85 11.73 -15.14 1.04
CA PHE A 85 10.85 -15.55 -0.06
C PHE A 85 11.64 -16.19 -1.19
N GLN A 86 12.79 -15.63 -1.59
CA GLN A 86 13.67 -16.23 -2.60
C GLN A 86 14.20 -17.61 -2.16
N ARG A 87 14.46 -17.78 -0.86
CA ARG A 87 14.83 -19.06 -0.23
C ARG A 87 13.66 -20.03 -0.06
N LYS A 88 12.45 -19.63 -0.43
CA LYS A 88 11.20 -20.41 -0.32
C LYS A 88 10.85 -20.77 1.13
N GLU A 89 11.21 -19.93 2.08
CA GLU A 89 10.87 -20.14 3.49
C GLU A 89 9.36 -19.95 3.67
N LYS A 90 8.63 -20.98 4.15
CA LYS A 90 7.15 -20.99 4.23
C LYS A 90 6.57 -19.77 4.95
N TRP A 91 7.21 -19.36 6.04
CA TRP A 91 6.73 -18.26 6.85
C TRP A 91 6.67 -16.94 6.06
N SER A 92 7.57 -16.74 5.09
CA SER A 92 7.61 -15.52 4.28
C SER A 92 6.36 -15.36 3.42
N TRP A 93 5.87 -16.45 2.83
CA TRP A 93 4.63 -16.46 2.05
C TRP A 93 3.42 -16.20 2.94
N HIS A 94 3.35 -16.85 4.10
CA HIS A 94 2.26 -16.63 5.07
C HIS A 94 2.27 -15.20 5.64
N CYS A 95 3.45 -14.66 5.92
CA CYS A 95 3.63 -13.29 6.41
C CYS A 95 3.13 -12.27 5.38
N LEU A 96 3.58 -12.38 4.12
CA LEU A 96 3.11 -11.47 3.06
C LEU A 96 1.61 -11.61 2.81
N LEU A 97 1.09 -12.83 2.72
CA LEU A 97 -0.33 -13.05 2.45
C LEU A 97 -1.22 -12.52 3.59
N SER A 98 -0.92 -12.89 4.83
CA SER A 98 -1.72 -12.46 5.99
C SER A 98 -1.66 -10.95 6.19
N GLY A 99 -0.46 -10.35 6.09
CA GLY A 99 -0.29 -8.89 6.20
C GLY A 99 -1.08 -8.13 5.13
N VAL A 100 -0.99 -8.57 3.87
CA VAL A 100 -1.71 -7.95 2.74
C VAL A 100 -3.22 -8.12 2.89
N LEU A 101 -3.71 -9.28 3.32
CA LEU A 101 -5.14 -9.52 3.53
C LEU A 101 -5.70 -8.65 4.66
N VAL A 102 -5.01 -8.61 5.80
CA VAL A 102 -5.43 -7.79 6.96
C VAL A 102 -5.45 -6.31 6.59
N TRP A 103 -4.39 -5.81 5.97
CA TRP A 103 -4.33 -4.43 5.48
C TRP A 103 -5.48 -4.14 4.50
N PHE A 104 -5.64 -4.97 3.46
CA PHE A 104 -6.67 -4.76 2.43
C PHE A 104 -8.08 -4.76 3.02
N MET A 105 -8.40 -5.70 3.91
CA MET A 105 -9.72 -5.78 4.53
C MET A 105 -10.04 -4.57 5.38
N ILE A 106 -9.10 -4.15 6.24
CA ILE A 106 -9.30 -3.04 7.16
C ILE A 106 -9.35 -1.71 6.40
N ASP A 107 -8.33 -1.42 5.59
CA ASP A 107 -8.20 -0.12 4.92
C ASP A 107 -9.30 0.09 3.87
N THR A 108 -9.60 -0.95 3.08
CA THR A 108 -10.68 -0.89 2.09
C THR A 108 -12.06 -0.86 2.75
N GLY A 109 -12.23 -1.59 3.87
CA GLY A 109 -13.48 -1.56 4.64
C GLY A 109 -13.81 -0.18 5.17
N PHE A 110 -12.83 0.49 5.79
CA PHE A 110 -13.00 1.88 6.24
C PHE A 110 -13.21 2.85 5.07
N SER A 111 -12.45 2.69 3.99
CA SER A 111 -12.60 3.55 2.80
C SER A 111 -14.00 3.42 2.18
N ALA A 112 -14.52 2.21 2.06
CA ALA A 112 -15.88 1.98 1.57
C ALA A 112 -16.94 2.53 2.54
N TYR A 113 -16.76 2.34 3.85
CA TYR A 113 -17.68 2.86 4.87
C TYR A 113 -17.81 4.39 4.83
N PHE A 114 -16.70 5.11 4.61
CA PHE A 114 -16.67 6.56 4.47
C PHE A 114 -16.90 7.06 3.04
N ASN A 115 -17.25 6.19 2.08
CA ASN A 115 -17.47 6.52 0.65
C ASN A 115 -16.22 7.07 -0.08
N VAL A 116 -15.02 6.81 0.43
CA VAL A 116 -13.74 7.20 -0.18
C VAL A 116 -13.33 6.21 -1.27
N TYR A 117 -14.08 6.20 -2.37
CA TYR A 117 -13.92 5.21 -3.44
C TYR A 117 -12.58 5.30 -4.18
N ILE A 118 -11.95 6.48 -4.24
CA ILE A 118 -10.61 6.61 -4.81
C ILE A 118 -9.60 5.72 -4.05
N ASN A 119 -9.73 5.64 -2.73
CA ASN A 119 -8.86 4.81 -1.91
C ASN A 119 -9.21 3.32 -2.06
N VAL A 120 -10.50 2.98 -2.20
CA VAL A 120 -10.94 1.61 -2.53
C VAL A 120 -10.31 1.12 -3.85
N ILE A 121 -10.34 1.94 -4.90
CA ILE A 121 -9.76 1.59 -6.20
C ILE A 121 -8.25 1.40 -6.08
N LEU A 122 -7.56 2.31 -5.40
CA LEU A 122 -6.11 2.23 -5.16
C LEU A 122 -5.75 0.95 -4.38
N ASN A 123 -6.51 0.63 -3.34
CA ASN A 123 -6.28 -0.57 -2.54
C ASN A 123 -6.50 -1.85 -3.33
N VAL A 124 -7.56 -1.94 -4.13
CA VAL A 124 -7.82 -3.10 -4.99
C VAL A 124 -6.69 -3.30 -6.00
N PHE A 125 -6.19 -2.21 -6.59
CA PHE A 125 -5.05 -2.26 -7.50
C PHE A 125 -3.78 -2.76 -6.80
N LEU A 126 -3.39 -2.16 -5.67
CA LEU A 126 -2.21 -2.59 -4.91
C LEU A 126 -2.33 -4.03 -4.41
N PHE A 127 -3.51 -4.41 -3.93
CA PHE A 127 -3.81 -5.77 -3.51
C PHE A 127 -3.62 -6.77 -4.65
N ALA A 128 -4.15 -6.49 -5.84
CA ALA A 128 -3.98 -7.36 -7.01
C ALA A 128 -2.50 -7.50 -7.40
N VAL A 129 -1.75 -6.39 -7.41
CA VAL A 129 -0.33 -6.35 -7.77
C VAL A 129 0.53 -7.22 -6.83
N VAL A 130 0.18 -7.31 -5.54
CA VAL A 130 0.89 -8.16 -4.57
C VAL A 130 0.34 -9.59 -4.53
N LEU A 131 -0.99 -9.77 -4.64
CA LEU A 131 -1.64 -11.07 -4.54
C LEU A 131 -1.30 -11.98 -5.74
N LEU A 132 -1.20 -11.42 -6.95
CA LEU A 132 -0.89 -12.17 -8.18
C LEU A 132 0.40 -13.01 -8.05
N PRO A 133 1.55 -12.42 -7.63
CA PRO A 133 2.76 -13.19 -7.31
C PRO A 133 2.55 -14.26 -6.23
N LEU A 134 1.84 -13.94 -5.15
CA LEU A 134 1.65 -14.86 -4.01
C LEU A 134 0.85 -16.10 -4.44
N VAL A 135 -0.24 -15.92 -5.17
CA VAL A 135 -1.05 -17.03 -5.69
C VAL A 135 -0.26 -17.84 -6.71
N SER A 136 0.46 -17.16 -7.61
CA SER A 136 1.26 -17.82 -8.66
C SER A 136 2.44 -18.63 -8.12
N THR A 137 2.95 -18.27 -6.94
CA THR A 137 4.10 -18.93 -6.31
C THR A 137 3.72 -19.93 -5.22
N ARG A 138 2.45 -19.96 -4.77
CA ARG A 138 1.95 -20.82 -3.68
C ARG A 138 2.49 -22.26 -3.68
N LYS A 139 2.54 -22.92 -4.85
CA LYS A 139 3.01 -24.31 -4.98
C LYS A 139 4.46 -24.52 -4.53
N HIS A 140 5.29 -23.47 -4.57
CA HIS A 140 6.70 -23.53 -4.16
C HIS A 140 6.90 -23.49 -2.64
N PHE A 141 5.84 -23.20 -1.88
CA PHE A 141 5.84 -23.10 -0.42
C PHE A 141 4.99 -24.20 0.24
N ALA A 142 4.41 -25.11 -0.56
CA ALA A 142 3.43 -26.11 -0.12
C ALA A 142 4.03 -27.46 0.34
N GLY A 143 5.36 -27.58 0.45
CA GLY A 143 6.05 -28.81 0.86
C GLY A 143 6.50 -28.74 2.29
#